data_AF-A0A4C1VPK5-F1
#
_entry.id   AF-A0A4C1VPK5-F1
#
_cell.length_a   1.000
_cell.length_b   1.000
_cell.length_c   1.000
_cell.angle_alpha   90.00
_cell.angle_beta   90.00
_cell.angle_gamma   90.00
#
_symmetry.space_group_name_H-M   'P 1'
#
loop_
_entity.id
_entity.type
_entity.pdbx_description
1 polymer ?
#
loop_
_entity_poly.entity_id
_entity_poly.type
_entity_poly.pdbx_seq_one_letter_code
_entity_poly.pdbx_strand_id
1 'polypeptide(L)'
;METTEDCVQESIGEPTFWNVILDSLVDKLSNEEVHYQAFADDMILAFSGRSIESLQKRANSVLQVVVPWGDRNKVKFAPLKTKVILFTRNHTSTSYKWPTSRSSL
;
A
#
# COMPACT_ATOMS: atom_id res chain seq x y z
N MET A 1 -23.26 30.47 27.81
CA MET A 1 -22.09 29.63 27.55
C MET A 1 -22.63 28.28 27.15
N GLU A 2 -22.77 28.05 25.85
CA GLU A 2 -23.06 26.72 25.31
C GLU A 2 -21.95 26.45 24.30
N THR A 3 -21.01 25.62 24.72
CA THR A 3 -20.01 25.00 23.84
C THR A 3 -20.63 23.69 23.36
N THR A 4 -21.19 23.71 22.15
CA THR A 4 -21.56 22.49 21.43
C THR A 4 -20.27 21.81 20.98
N GLU A 5 -19.82 20.85 21.77
CA GLU A 5 -18.76 19.90 21.42
C GLU A 5 -19.33 18.86 20.43
N ASP A 6 -19.71 19.30 19.23
CA ASP A 6 -20.08 18.39 18.15
C ASP A 6 -18.81 17.92 17.43
N CYS A 7 -18.14 16.92 18.00
CA CYS A 7 -17.20 16.09 17.26
C CYS A 7 -17.93 14.82 16.83
N VAL A 8 -18.21 14.68 15.54
CA VAL A 8 -18.62 13.40 14.94
C VAL A 8 -17.45 12.43 15.10
N GLN A 9 -17.52 11.55 16.11
CA GLN A 9 -16.57 10.45 16.24
C GLN A 9 -16.74 9.50 15.05
N GLU A 10 -15.62 9.23 14.37
CA GLU A 10 -15.49 8.23 13.31
C GLU A 10 -16.13 6.90 13.71
N SER A 11 -16.76 6.23 12.76
CA SER A 11 -17.47 4.99 13.04
C SER A 11 -16.50 3.92 13.56
N ILE A 12 -16.82 3.31 14.69
CA ILE A 12 -16.03 2.23 15.31
C ILE A 12 -15.88 1.00 14.37
N GLY A 13 -16.73 0.90 13.35
CA GLY A 13 -16.75 -0.20 12.39
C GLY A 13 -15.73 -0.11 11.25
N GLU A 14 -15.21 1.08 10.93
CA GLU A 14 -14.30 1.26 9.79
C GLU A 14 -13.01 0.42 9.87
N PRO A 15 -12.30 0.36 11.02
CA PRO A 15 -11.10 -0.47 11.12
C PRO A 15 -11.38 -1.95 10.90
N THR A 16 -12.54 -2.44 11.36
CA THR A 16 -12.95 -3.83 11.19
C THR A 16 -13.26 -4.14 9.73
N PHE A 17 -13.92 -3.20 9.03
CA PHE A 17 -14.22 -3.33 7.61
C PHE A 17 -12.94 -3.41 6.76
N TRP A 18 -11.96 -2.54 7.03
CA TRP A 18 -10.67 -2.58 6.35
C TRP A 18 -9.95 -3.91 6.58
N ASN A 19 -9.96 -4.44 7.81
CA ASN A 19 -9.37 -5.74 8.10
C ASN A 19 -9.99 -6.87 7.25
N VAL A 20 -11.32 -6.90 7.10
CA VAL A 20 -12.01 -7.90 6.27
C VAL A 20 -11.66 -7.78 4.79
N ILE A 21 -11.60 -6.54 4.27
CA ILE A 21 -11.19 -6.31 2.88
C ILE A 21 -9.75 -6.78 2.68
N LEU A 22 -8.84 -6.36 3.56
CA LEU A 22 -7.41 -6.64 3.46
C LEU A 22 -7.11 -8.13 3.59
N ASP A 23 -7.87 -8.90 4.37
CA ASP A 23 -7.72 -10.36 4.48
C ASP A 23 -7.77 -11.05 3.10
N SER A 24 -8.68 -10.62 2.22
CA SER A 24 -8.78 -11.14 0.85
C SER A 24 -7.59 -10.76 -0.05
N LEU A 25 -6.88 -9.68 0.27
CA LEU A 25 -5.64 -9.28 -0.41
C LEU A 25 -4.46 -10.09 0.13
N VAL A 26 -4.40 -10.28 1.44
CA VAL A 26 -3.39 -11.11 2.11
C VAL A 26 -3.34 -12.51 1.51
N ASP A 27 -4.50 -13.13 1.32
CA ASP A 27 -4.59 -14.45 0.67
C ASP A 27 -3.97 -14.47 -0.73
N LYS A 28 -4.13 -13.38 -1.50
CA LYS A 28 -3.55 -13.24 -2.85
C LYS A 28 -2.05 -12.98 -2.82
N LEU A 29 -1.56 -12.31 -1.77
CA LEU A 29 -0.15 -12.01 -1.58
C LEU A 29 0.62 -13.13 -0.87
N SER A 30 -0.06 -14.16 -0.35
CA SER A 30 0.54 -15.29 0.38
C SER A 30 1.62 -16.05 -0.42
N ASN A 31 1.57 -16.00 -1.75
CA ASN A 31 2.53 -16.64 -2.64
C ASN A 31 3.68 -15.70 -3.06
N GLU A 32 3.66 -14.44 -2.64
CA GLU A 32 4.64 -13.42 -3.01
C GLU A 32 5.64 -13.18 -1.87
N GLU A 33 6.91 -12.96 -2.19
CA GLU A 33 7.95 -12.62 -1.21
C GLU A 33 7.86 -11.11 -0.87
N VAL A 34 6.77 -10.73 -0.18
CA VAL A 34 6.46 -9.34 0.20
C VAL A 34 6.05 -9.25 1.66
N HIS A 35 6.59 -8.26 2.38
CA HIS A 35 6.06 -7.86 3.66
C HIS A 35 5.01 -6.79 3.43
N TYR A 36 3.85 -6.90 4.06
CA TYR A 36 2.80 -5.90 3.98
C TYR A 36 2.35 -5.49 5.38
N GLN A 37 1.94 -4.24 5.50
CA GLN A 37 1.30 -3.71 6.70
C GLN A 37 0.18 -2.79 6.23
N ALA A 38 -0.99 -2.88 6.84
CA ALA A 38 -2.07 -1.95 6.61
C ALA A 38 -2.59 -1.40 7.94
N PHE A 39 -3.08 -0.18 7.91
CA PHE A 39 -3.69 0.50 9.05
C PHE A 39 -4.72 1.49 8.52
N ALA A 40 -5.98 1.35 8.94
CA ALA A 40 -7.10 2.09 8.38
C ALA A 40 -7.11 1.96 6.83
N ASP A 41 -7.12 3.08 6.12
CA ASP A 41 -7.10 3.17 4.66
C ASP A 41 -5.69 3.12 4.04
N ASP A 42 -4.64 3.15 4.86
CA ASP A 42 -3.25 3.13 4.39
C ASP A 42 -2.67 1.71 4.35
N MET A 43 -1.95 1.39 3.26
CA MET A 43 -1.23 0.13 3.07
C MET A 43 0.21 0.38 2.64
N ILE A 44 1.12 -0.39 3.22
CA ILE A 44 2.56 -0.42 2.93
C ILE A 44 2.91 -1.80 2.39
N LEU A 45 3.66 -1.81 1.29
CA LEU A 45 4.31 -2.99 0.71
C LEU A 45 5.82 -2.80 0.80
N ALA A 46 6.50 -3.72 1.47
CA ALA A 46 7.93 -3.71 1.70
C ALA A 46 8.59 -4.92 1.05
N PHE A 47 9.65 -4.64 0.28
CA PHE A 47 10.40 -5.63 -0.47
C PHE A 47 11.86 -5.56 -0.06
N SER A 48 12.50 -6.73 0.09
CA SER A 48 13.95 -6.85 0.29
C SER A 48 14.63 -7.46 -0.93
N GLY A 49 15.83 -6.98 -1.24
CA GLY A 49 16.57 -7.40 -2.43
C GLY A 49 17.98 -6.79 -2.47
N ARG A 50 18.86 -7.37 -3.29
CA ARG A 50 20.27 -6.93 -3.41
C ARG A 50 20.47 -5.86 -4.48
N SER A 51 19.51 -5.67 -5.37
CA SER A 51 19.55 -4.65 -6.44
C SER A 51 18.21 -3.93 -6.58
N ILE A 52 18.25 -2.67 -6.97
CA ILE A 52 17.03 -1.86 -7.23
C ILE A 52 16.18 -2.50 -8.33
N GLU A 53 16.82 -3.05 -9.37
CA GLU A 53 16.12 -3.74 -10.46
C GLU A 53 15.33 -4.95 -9.96
N SER A 54 15.91 -5.76 -9.06
CA SER A 54 15.21 -6.91 -8.46
C SER A 54 14.01 -6.48 -7.62
N LEU A 55 14.16 -5.40 -6.85
CA LEU A 55 13.08 -4.80 -6.06
C LEU A 55 11.98 -4.26 -6.96
N GLN A 56 12.36 -3.57 -8.04
CA GLN A 56 11.42 -3.02 -9.01
C GLN A 56 10.60 -4.08 -9.70
N LYS A 57 11.25 -5.16 -10.15
CA LYS A 57 10.58 -6.30 -10.78
C LYS A 57 9.58 -6.96 -9.81
N ARG A 58 9.98 -7.19 -8.56
CA ARG A 58 9.12 -7.78 -7.51
C ARG A 58 7.92 -6.87 -7.20
N ALA A 59 8.16 -5.58 -6.97
CA ALA A 59 7.09 -4.65 -6.68
C ALA A 59 6.10 -4.54 -7.84
N ASN A 60 6.58 -4.46 -9.09
CA ASN A 60 5.70 -4.45 -10.26
C ASN A 60 4.89 -5.74 -10.38
N SER A 61 5.48 -6.91 -10.08
CA SER A 61 4.76 -8.20 -10.05
C SER A 61 3.63 -8.17 -9.03
N VAL A 62 3.91 -7.69 -7.81
CA VAL A 62 2.90 -7.57 -6.76
C VAL A 62 1.82 -6.54 -7.13
N LEU A 63 2.20 -5.40 -7.72
CA LEU A 63 1.24 -4.39 -8.17
C LEU A 63 0.30 -4.92 -9.25
N GLN A 64 0.75 -5.85 -10.12
CA GLN A 64 -0.12 -6.53 -11.08
C GLN A 64 -1.21 -7.40 -10.42
N VAL A 65 -1.03 -7.80 -9.16
CA VAL A 65 -2.04 -8.51 -8.36
C VAL A 65 -2.91 -7.53 -7.58
N VAL A 66 -2.29 -6.51 -6.97
CA VAL A 66 -2.93 -5.53 -6.08
C VAL A 66 -3.90 -4.63 -6.84
N VAL A 67 -3.53 -4.11 -8.02
CA VAL A 67 -4.39 -3.18 -8.78
C VAL A 67 -5.70 -3.85 -9.22
N PRO A 68 -5.70 -5.02 -9.89
CA PRO A 68 -6.95 -5.67 -10.27
C PRO A 68 -7.75 -6.18 -9.07
N TRP A 69 -7.10 -6.47 -7.93
CA TRP A 69 -7.81 -6.71 -6.68
C TRP A 69 -8.53 -5.45 -6.18
N GLY A 70 -7.87 -4.29 -6.21
CA GLY A 70 -8.45 -3.02 -5.81
C GLY A 70 -9.69 -2.68 -6.64
N ASP A 71 -9.61 -2.81 -7.97
CA ASP A 71 -10.73 -2.58 -8.87
C ASP A 71 -11.96 -3.45 -8.55
N ARG A 72 -11.73 -4.72 -8.21
CA ARG A 72 -12.78 -5.66 -7.81
C ARG A 72 -13.42 -5.30 -6.47
N ASN A 73 -12.62 -4.82 -5.52
CA ASN A 73 -13.06 -4.46 -4.17
C ASN A 73 -13.41 -2.98 -4.01
N LYS A 74 -13.46 -2.21 -5.12
CA LYS A 74 -13.73 -0.76 -5.13
C LYS A 74 -12.70 0.07 -4.35
N VAL A 75 -11.50 -0.47 -4.14
CA VAL A 75 -10.36 0.24 -3.55
C VAL A 75 -9.54 0.84 -4.69
N LYS A 76 -9.50 2.18 -4.77
CA LYS A 76 -8.72 2.89 -5.78
C LYS A 76 -7.41 3.38 -5.19
N PHE A 77 -6.30 2.85 -5.69
CA PHE A 77 -4.98 3.39 -5.39
C PHE A 77 -4.77 4.67 -6.20
N ALA A 78 -4.24 5.72 -5.56
CA ALA A 78 -3.93 6.97 -6.23
C ALA A 78 -2.44 6.99 -6.61
N PRO A 79 -2.08 6.73 -7.89
CA PRO A 79 -0.67 6.59 -8.31
C PRO A 79 0.20 7.79 -7.96
N LEU A 80 -0.39 8.99 -8.01
CA LEU A 80 0.28 10.25 -7.72
C LEU A 80 0.53 10.48 -6.22
N LYS A 81 -0.24 9.81 -5.36
CA LYS A 81 -0.07 9.87 -3.90
C LYS A 81 0.79 8.70 -3.40
N THR A 82 0.84 7.59 -4.13
CA THR A 82 1.72 6.45 -3.82
C THR A 82 3.18 6.88 -3.92
N LYS A 83 3.93 6.69 -2.82
CA LYS A 83 5.35 7.00 -2.75
C LYS A 83 6.17 5.73 -2.62
N VAL A 84 7.34 5.72 -3.27
CA VAL A 84 8.35 4.67 -3.09
C VAL A 84 9.49 5.23 -2.25
N ILE A 85 9.83 4.52 -1.19
CA ILE A 85 10.94 4.87 -0.29
C ILE A 85 11.96 3.73 -0.37
N LEU A 86 13.21 4.07 -0.69
CA LEU A 86 14.30 3.10 -0.76
C LEU A 86 15.14 3.18 0.53
N PHE A 87 15.12 2.11 1.31
CA PHE A 87 16.01 1.95 2.46
C PHE A 87 17.28 1.23 2.03
N THR A 88 18.45 1.84 2.27
CA THR A 88 19.75 1.20 2.02
C THR A 88 20.55 1.09 3.31
N ARG A 89 21.50 0.15 3.37
CA ARG A 89 22.35 -0.09 4.56
C ARG A 89 23.19 1.13 4.96
N ASN A 90 23.47 2.02 4.01
CA ASN A 90 24.07 3.31 4.29
C ASN A 90 22.93 4.28 4.59
N HIS A 91 22.97 4.95 5.74
CA HIS A 91 21.89 5.69 6.41
C HIS A 91 21.21 6.85 5.63
N THR A 92 21.39 6.94 4.32
CA THR A 92 20.73 7.90 3.43
C THR A 92 19.46 7.29 2.83
N SER A 93 18.33 7.50 3.50
CA SER A 93 17.00 7.32 2.88
C SER A 93 16.85 8.33 1.75
N THR A 94 17.04 7.88 0.52
CA THR A 94 16.86 8.71 -0.67
C THR A 94 15.46 8.45 -1.23
N SER A 95 14.71 9.52 -1.51
CA SER A 95 13.45 9.41 -2.25
C SER A 95 13.76 8.92 -3.66
N TYR A 96 13.47 7.65 -3.95
CA TYR A 96 13.69 7.05 -5.26
C TYR A 96 12.51 7.38 -6.17
N LYS A 97 12.78 8.00 -7.32
CA LYS A 97 11.75 8.22 -8.34
C LYS A 97 11.55 6.92 -9.11
N TRP A 98 10.38 6.31 -8.95
CA TRP A 98 10.01 5.12 -9.70
C TRP A 98 10.08 5.38 -11.20
N PRO A 99 10.77 4.57 -12.01
CA PRO A 99 10.75 4.72 -13.45
C PRO A 99 9.35 4.41 -13.94
N THR A 100 8.68 5.44 -14.43
CA THR A 100 7.29 5.36 -14.88
C THR A 100 7.29 4.74 -16.28
N SER A 101 7.12 3.42 -16.38
CA SER A 101 6.58 2.86 -17.61
C SER A 101 5.08 3.21 -17.62
N ARG A 102 4.71 4.12 -18.53
CA ARG A 102 3.34 4.58 -18.79
C ARG A 102 2.45 3.40 -19.22
N SER A 103 1.99 2.57 -18.28
CA SER A 103 0.83 1.67 -18.37
C SER A 103 0.87 0.68 -17.20
N SER A 104 -0.26 0.50 -16.52
CA SER A 104 -0.49 -0.43 -15.40
C SER A 104 -0.37 0.17 -13.99
N LEU A 105 -1.06 1.28 -13.77
CA LEU A 105 -1.94 1.46 -12.60
C LEU A 105 -3.28 1.97 -13.13
#